data_AF-A0A7S2TY76-F1
#
_entry.id   AF-A0A7S2TY76-F1
#
_cell.length_a   1.000
_cell.length_b   1.000
_cell.length_c   1.000
_cell.angle_alpha   90.00
_cell.angle_beta   90.00
_cell.angle_gamma   90.00
#
_symmetry.space_group_name_H-M   'P 1'
#
loop_
_entity.id
_entity.type
_entity.pdbx_description
1 polymer ?
#
loop_
_entity_poly.entity_id
_entity_poly.type
_entity_poly.pdbx_seq_one_letter_code
_entity_poly.pdbx_strand_id
1 'polypeptide(L)'
;WEHTGLLMRHEAARKPSSIGPGPARGVPNLSMDKENLKEAEANNQHVNATYGNLKEVKSPPVLVRESSQPISFSETKWAEGHQQLLECKTLGEKLRLLSKMRNQMEPIVTRISKEIIDENHHKWCRLLEGGDRSLEESALGAGNQDPKHIPLDVGGVAGGYKFMAEGFLFKLAVDPQLAEHCYMYGGDAPCLDRAAKAASQELCGANQFYFYFLHFGIPIQVPWQTIVDYRGFRIVAMPILPLDGSELIYGSNDAGKTVKNSDARFSEWMKAACDLNHLCEHRVRNVMLCTGGDVEGHRVVNDETKKTSLYLLDLARWAPPEHPDITAHLPQPPSGRFYRLMRPEFLQKTLKGSGLPPISSDTLTGWGAWQKPEHKSNLRKATHLMCTEAVENARYDI
;
A
#
# COMPACT_ATOMS: atom_id res chain seq x y z
N TRP A 1 -29.79 7.11 -2.22
CA TRP A 1 -31.21 7.22 -2.61
C TRP A 1 -31.57 8.70 -2.62
N GLU A 2 -32.18 9.12 -3.73
CA GLU A 2 -32.81 10.41 -4.09
C GLU A 2 -32.70 11.63 -3.17
N HIS A 3 -31.62 12.41 -3.30
CA HIS A 3 -31.60 13.89 -3.42
C HIS A 3 -30.17 14.40 -3.25
N THR A 4 -29.47 14.62 -4.37
CA THR A 4 -28.53 15.73 -4.61
C THR A 4 -27.88 15.51 -5.97
N GLY A 5 -28.53 16.02 -7.02
CA GLY A 5 -27.89 16.17 -8.31
C GLY A 5 -26.87 17.30 -8.26
N LEU A 6 -25.58 16.96 -8.33
CA LEU A 6 -24.58 17.87 -8.85
C LEU A 6 -24.00 17.25 -10.12
N LEU A 7 -24.56 17.68 -11.25
CA LEU A 7 -23.94 17.54 -12.55
C LEU A 7 -22.59 18.28 -12.53
N MET A 8 -21.49 17.54 -12.59
CA MET A 8 -20.26 18.05 -13.20
C MET A 8 -20.55 18.21 -14.70
N ARG A 9 -20.98 19.42 -15.10
CA ARG A 9 -21.11 19.77 -16.52
C ARG A 9 -19.71 19.80 -17.13
N HIS A 10 -19.50 18.93 -18.11
CA HIS A 10 -18.50 19.11 -19.16
C HIS A 10 -18.73 20.47 -19.82
N GLU A 11 -17.86 21.46 -19.59
CA GLU A 11 -17.73 22.57 -20.52
C GLU A 11 -16.90 22.13 -21.72
N ALA A 12 -17.58 22.15 -22.87
CA ALA A 12 -17.00 21.89 -24.17
C ALA A 12 -15.98 22.98 -24.56
N ALA A 13 -14.87 22.51 -25.12
CA ALA A 13 -13.98 23.16 -26.07
C ALA A 13 -14.14 24.68 -26.29
N ARG A 14 -13.16 25.46 -25.79
CA ARG A 14 -12.77 26.72 -26.42
C ARG A 14 -11.44 26.53 -27.14
N LYS A 15 -11.46 26.75 -28.47
CA LYS A 15 -10.26 26.79 -29.33
C LYS A 15 -9.26 27.83 -28.81
N PRO A 16 -7.95 27.55 -28.78
CA PRO A 16 -6.96 28.57 -28.50
C PRO A 16 -6.81 29.52 -29.71
N SER A 17 -6.93 30.81 -29.45
CA SER A 17 -6.55 31.90 -30.34
C SER A 17 -5.04 31.86 -30.61
N SER A 18 -4.67 32.02 -31.87
CA SER A 18 -3.29 32.18 -32.35
C SER A 18 -2.53 33.29 -31.62
N ILE A 19 -1.46 32.93 -30.92
CA ILE A 19 -0.44 33.86 -30.43
C ILE A 19 0.83 33.56 -31.23
N GLY A 20 1.35 34.58 -31.92
CA GLY A 20 2.55 34.52 -32.75
C GLY A 20 3.86 34.32 -31.95
N PRO A 21 4.98 34.09 -32.65
CA PRO A 21 6.23 33.64 -32.03
C PRO A 21 6.94 34.78 -31.29
N GLY A 22 7.06 34.66 -29.97
CA GLY A 22 7.96 35.45 -29.12
C GLY A 22 9.36 34.81 -29.02
N PRO A 23 10.40 35.58 -28.70
CA PRO A 23 11.80 35.18 -28.96
C PRO A 23 12.31 34.12 -27.99
N ALA A 24 13.16 33.23 -28.51
CA ALA A 24 13.87 32.20 -27.78
C ALA A 24 14.67 32.80 -26.62
N ARG A 25 14.34 32.40 -25.38
CA ARG A 25 15.19 32.62 -24.20
C ARG A 25 15.94 31.33 -23.90
N GLY A 26 17.27 31.47 -23.83
CA GLY A 26 18.20 30.37 -23.65
C GLY A 26 17.95 29.56 -22.39
N VAL A 27 18.22 28.26 -22.51
CA VAL A 27 18.24 27.28 -21.43
C VAL A 27 19.34 27.69 -20.42
N PRO A 28 19.03 27.92 -19.13
CA PRO A 28 20.07 28.06 -18.13
C PRO A 28 20.70 26.69 -17.88
N ASN A 29 22.01 26.64 -18.03
CA ASN A 29 22.84 25.50 -17.66
C ASN A 29 22.75 25.31 -16.12
N LEU A 30 21.94 24.35 -15.67
CA LEU A 30 21.80 24.00 -14.26
C LEU A 30 22.95 23.07 -13.86
N SER A 31 24.08 23.65 -13.46
CA SER A 31 25.04 22.94 -12.63
C SER A 31 24.44 22.79 -11.23
N MET A 32 24.06 21.58 -10.83
CA MET A 32 23.70 21.30 -9.44
C MET A 32 24.87 21.66 -8.53
N ASP A 33 24.56 22.38 -7.45
CA ASP A 33 25.53 22.78 -6.45
C ASP A 33 26.14 21.55 -5.77
N LYS A 34 27.48 21.50 -5.69
CA LYS A 34 28.23 20.35 -5.16
C LYS A 34 27.96 20.13 -3.66
N GLU A 35 27.50 21.15 -2.94
CA GLU A 35 27.07 21.03 -1.55
C GLU A 35 25.76 20.24 -1.40
N ASN A 36 24.78 20.47 -2.28
CA ASN A 36 23.51 19.72 -2.26
C ASN A 36 23.70 18.24 -2.61
N LEU A 37 24.67 17.92 -3.46
CA LEU A 37 25.08 16.54 -3.75
C LEU A 37 25.72 15.87 -2.53
N LYS A 38 26.59 16.57 -1.80
CA LYS A 38 27.22 16.04 -0.57
C LYS A 38 26.23 15.84 0.57
N GLU A 39 25.24 16.73 0.72
CA GLU A 39 24.20 16.58 1.74
C GLU A 39 23.21 15.44 1.39
N ALA A 40 22.87 15.28 0.10
CA ALA A 40 22.12 14.13 -0.38
C ALA A 40 22.91 12.82 -0.18
N GLU A 41 24.21 12.80 -0.47
CA GLU A 41 25.09 11.64 -0.25
C GLU A 41 25.24 11.32 1.25
N ALA A 42 25.37 12.31 2.14
CA ALA A 42 25.45 12.10 3.58
C ALA A 42 24.14 11.60 4.18
N ASN A 43 22.99 12.13 3.73
CA ASN A 43 21.68 11.62 4.14
C ASN A 43 21.42 10.21 3.59
N ASN A 44 21.86 9.92 2.37
CA ASN A 44 21.78 8.58 1.78
C ASN A 44 22.74 7.61 2.48
N GLN A 45 23.92 8.06 2.92
CA GLN A 45 24.82 7.28 3.76
C GLN A 45 24.25 7.05 5.16
N HIS A 46 23.51 7.99 5.76
CA HIS A 46 22.89 7.78 7.07
C HIS A 46 21.66 6.86 6.98
N VAL A 47 20.86 6.97 5.92
CA VAL A 47 19.75 6.04 5.62
C VAL A 47 20.28 4.65 5.23
N ASN A 48 21.34 4.56 4.43
CA ASN A 48 22.02 3.28 4.12
C ASN A 48 22.84 2.75 5.31
N ALA A 49 23.27 3.57 6.26
CA ALA A 49 23.88 3.09 7.50
C ALA A 49 22.81 2.56 8.46
N THR A 50 21.61 3.15 8.46
CA THR A 50 20.48 2.74 9.30
C THR A 50 19.73 1.53 8.71
N TYR A 51 19.70 1.36 7.38
CA TYR A 51 18.95 0.30 6.69
C TYR A 51 19.74 -0.50 5.64
N GLY A 52 20.84 0.02 5.11
CA GLY A 52 21.68 -0.64 4.09
C GLY A 52 22.71 -1.61 4.67
N ASN A 53 22.90 -1.62 5.99
CA ASN A 53 23.66 -2.65 6.72
C ASN A 53 22.77 -3.72 7.38
N LEU A 54 21.48 -3.77 7.04
CA LEU A 54 20.66 -4.94 7.32
C LEU A 54 21.29 -6.11 6.54
N LYS A 55 22.14 -6.90 7.20
CA LYS A 55 22.44 -8.29 6.76
C LYS A 55 21.13 -8.87 6.30
N GLU A 56 21.07 -9.48 5.11
CA GLU A 56 19.87 -10.10 4.52
C GLU A 56 18.93 -10.60 5.63
N VAL A 57 17.96 -9.75 6.02
CA VAL A 57 16.96 -10.15 6.99
C VAL A 57 16.07 -11.05 6.16
N LYS A 58 16.25 -12.37 6.34
CA LYS A 58 15.46 -13.37 5.63
C LYS A 58 13.99 -13.02 5.85
N SER A 59 13.25 -12.82 4.76
CA SER A 59 11.80 -12.69 4.83
C SER A 59 11.24 -13.83 5.68
N PRO A 60 10.32 -13.56 6.62
CA PRO A 60 9.71 -14.65 7.38
C PRO A 60 9.08 -15.65 6.40
N PRO A 61 9.28 -16.97 6.60
CA PRO A 61 8.80 -17.99 5.69
C PRO A 61 7.27 -18.02 5.64
N VAL A 62 6.73 -18.34 4.47
CA VAL A 62 5.30 -18.54 4.28
C VAL A 62 4.91 -19.91 4.83
N LEU A 63 3.99 -19.94 5.79
CA LEU A 63 3.46 -21.18 6.33
C LEU A 63 2.23 -21.62 5.52
N VAL A 64 2.30 -22.81 4.92
CA VAL A 64 1.19 -23.41 4.16
C VAL A 64 0.49 -24.43 5.06
N ARG A 65 -0.83 -24.29 5.21
CA ARG A 65 -1.64 -25.23 5.99
C ARG A 65 -2.51 -26.10 5.08
N GLU A 66 -2.37 -27.41 5.21
CA GLU A 66 -3.34 -28.34 4.62
C GLU A 66 -4.63 -28.36 5.46
N SER A 67 -5.78 -28.04 4.86
CA SER A 67 -7.07 -28.16 5.54
C SER A 67 -7.57 -29.61 5.49
N SER A 68 -8.04 -30.15 6.62
CA SER A 68 -8.62 -31.50 6.71
C SER A 68 -10.04 -31.63 6.12
N GLN A 69 -10.64 -30.52 5.66
CA GLN A 69 -11.97 -30.46 5.03
C GLN A 69 -11.94 -29.43 3.89
N PRO A 70 -12.14 -29.81 2.61
CA PRO A 70 -12.06 -28.87 1.51
C PRO A 70 -13.34 -28.03 1.41
N ILE A 71 -13.35 -26.85 2.03
CA ILE A 71 -14.26 -25.78 1.60
C ILE A 71 -13.52 -25.02 0.49
N SER A 72 -13.69 -25.44 -0.77
CA SER A 72 -13.04 -24.75 -1.88
C SER A 72 -13.76 -23.42 -2.17
N PHE A 73 -13.27 -22.35 -1.56
CA PHE A 73 -13.33 -21.04 -2.21
C PHE A 73 -12.21 -21.03 -3.24
N SER A 74 -12.50 -21.56 -4.44
CA SER A 74 -11.50 -21.62 -5.50
C SER A 74 -11.19 -20.23 -6.03
N GLU A 75 -9.96 -20.03 -6.47
CA GLU A 75 -9.50 -18.85 -7.22
C GLU A 75 -10.49 -18.44 -8.34
N THR A 76 -11.12 -19.44 -8.97
CA THR A 76 -12.20 -19.29 -9.95
C THR A 76 -13.40 -18.50 -9.43
N LYS A 77 -13.89 -18.78 -8.20
CA LYS A 77 -15.05 -18.08 -7.63
C LYS A 77 -14.76 -16.59 -7.39
N TRP A 78 -13.51 -16.24 -7.08
CA TRP A 78 -13.12 -14.84 -6.90
C TRP A 78 -13.07 -14.10 -8.23
N ALA A 79 -12.37 -14.67 -9.23
CA ALA A 79 -12.27 -14.07 -10.56
C ALA A 79 -13.65 -13.89 -11.21
N GLU A 80 -14.54 -14.89 -11.04
CA GLU A 80 -15.94 -14.80 -11.46
C GLU A 80 -16.70 -13.68 -10.74
N GLY A 81 -16.54 -13.54 -9.43
CA GLY A 81 -17.19 -12.49 -8.65
C GLY A 81 -16.74 -11.07 -9.06
N HIS A 82 -15.44 -10.88 -9.29
CA HIS A 82 -14.92 -9.60 -9.79
C HIS A 82 -15.43 -9.29 -11.21
N GLN A 83 -15.44 -10.29 -12.09
CA GLN A 83 -15.97 -10.13 -13.43
C GLN A 83 -17.47 -9.75 -13.41
N GLN A 84 -18.27 -10.43 -12.57
CA GLN A 84 -19.68 -10.10 -12.37
C GLN A 84 -19.88 -8.68 -11.84
N LEU A 85 -18.95 -8.15 -11.02
CA LEU A 85 -19.02 -6.76 -10.55
C LEU A 85 -18.78 -5.73 -11.65
N LEU A 86 -17.88 -6.02 -12.59
CA LEU A 86 -17.66 -5.17 -13.76
C LEU A 86 -18.87 -5.19 -14.70
N GLU A 87 -19.61 -6.29 -14.73
CA GLU A 87 -20.83 -6.46 -15.54
C GLU A 87 -22.09 -5.84 -14.92
N CYS A 88 -22.07 -5.56 -13.61
CA CYS A 88 -23.16 -4.89 -12.92
C CYS A 88 -23.38 -3.47 -13.49
N LYS A 89 -24.61 -3.19 -13.92
CA LYS A 89 -24.99 -1.92 -14.57
C LYS A 89 -25.29 -0.82 -13.56
N THR A 90 -25.64 -1.20 -12.34
CA THR A 90 -26.03 -0.27 -11.28
C THR A 90 -25.19 -0.45 -10.03
N LEU A 91 -25.03 0.62 -9.26
CA LEU A 91 -24.41 0.56 -7.93
C LEU A 91 -25.16 -0.40 -7.00
N GLY A 92 -26.50 -0.46 -7.11
CA GLY A 92 -27.31 -1.37 -6.30
C GLY A 92 -27.01 -2.85 -6.56
N GLU A 93 -26.81 -3.24 -7.82
CA GLU A 93 -26.37 -4.60 -8.19
C GLU A 93 -24.98 -4.89 -7.63
N LYS A 94 -24.03 -3.96 -7.78
CA LYS A 94 -22.68 -4.08 -7.25
C LYS A 94 -22.71 -4.32 -5.73
N LEU A 95 -23.46 -3.52 -4.98
CA LEU A 95 -23.59 -3.64 -3.52
C LEU A 95 -24.22 -4.97 -3.09
N ARG A 96 -25.22 -5.48 -3.80
CA ARG A 96 -25.84 -6.78 -3.51
C ARG A 96 -24.84 -7.93 -3.74
N LEU A 97 -24.09 -7.87 -4.84
CA LEU A 97 -23.07 -8.87 -5.15
C LEU A 97 -21.92 -8.84 -4.13
N LEU A 98 -21.42 -7.64 -3.78
CA LEU A 98 -20.46 -7.42 -2.71
C LEU A 98 -20.93 -8.03 -1.39
N SER A 99 -22.19 -7.76 -0.99
CA SER A 99 -22.77 -8.32 0.23
C SER A 99 -22.86 -9.84 0.20
N LYS A 100 -23.21 -10.43 -0.95
CA LYS A 100 -23.27 -11.89 -1.12
C LYS A 100 -21.89 -12.51 -0.95
N MET A 101 -20.87 -11.94 -1.61
CA MET A 101 -19.50 -12.43 -1.52
C MET A 101 -18.94 -12.29 -0.10
N ARG A 102 -19.19 -11.16 0.58
CA ARG A 102 -18.83 -10.96 1.99
C ARG A 102 -19.40 -12.06 2.88
N ASN A 103 -20.71 -12.33 2.76
CA ASN A 103 -21.38 -13.33 3.60
C ASN A 103 -20.85 -14.76 3.36
N GLN A 104 -20.28 -15.04 2.19
CA GLN A 104 -19.63 -16.32 1.90
C GLN A 104 -18.21 -16.40 2.48
N MET A 105 -17.46 -15.30 2.44
CA MET A 105 -16.07 -15.24 2.87
C MET A 105 -15.92 -15.10 4.39
N GLU A 106 -16.81 -14.34 5.04
CA GLU A 106 -16.68 -13.95 6.45
C GLU A 106 -16.53 -15.13 7.42
N PRO A 107 -17.33 -16.21 7.33
CA PRO A 107 -17.18 -17.35 8.25
C PRO A 107 -15.84 -18.07 8.08
N ILE A 108 -15.37 -18.21 6.84
CA ILE A 108 -14.11 -18.89 6.49
C ILE A 108 -12.93 -18.09 7.04
N VAL A 109 -12.86 -16.80 6.68
CA VAL A 109 -11.77 -15.91 7.09
C VAL A 109 -11.73 -15.75 8.62
N THR A 110 -12.89 -15.60 9.26
CA THR A 110 -12.96 -15.46 10.72
C THR A 110 -12.47 -16.72 11.42
N ARG A 111 -12.90 -17.91 10.97
CA ARG A 111 -12.48 -19.18 11.55
C ARG A 111 -10.97 -19.37 11.42
N ILE A 112 -10.43 -19.26 10.20
CA ILE A 112 -8.99 -19.47 9.94
C ILE A 112 -8.15 -18.44 10.71
N SER A 113 -8.56 -17.18 10.76
CA SER A 113 -7.83 -16.15 11.52
C SER A 113 -7.76 -16.48 13.02
N LYS A 114 -8.87 -16.97 13.60
CA LYS A 114 -8.89 -17.41 15.00
C LYS A 114 -7.99 -18.62 15.23
N GLU A 115 -8.03 -19.61 14.34
CA GLU A 115 -7.15 -20.78 14.42
C GLU A 115 -5.67 -20.38 14.35
N ILE A 116 -5.27 -19.53 13.37
CA ILE A 116 -3.90 -19.00 13.25
C ILE A 116 -3.47 -18.31 14.55
N ILE A 117 -4.34 -17.48 15.13
CA ILE A 117 -4.02 -16.75 16.36
C ILE A 117 -3.95 -17.70 17.55
N ASP A 118 -4.91 -18.59 17.75
CA ASP A 118 -4.97 -19.49 18.91
C ASP A 118 -3.80 -20.48 18.91
N GLU A 119 -3.41 -21.03 17.75
CA GLU A 119 -2.27 -21.95 17.62
C GLU A 119 -0.94 -21.28 18.00
N ASN A 120 -0.82 -19.98 17.76
CA ASN A 120 0.43 -19.25 17.94
C ASN A 120 0.40 -18.25 19.12
N HIS A 121 -0.73 -18.06 19.79
CA HIS A 121 -0.96 -17.05 20.82
C HIS A 121 0.14 -17.08 21.91
N HIS A 122 0.41 -18.26 22.45
CA HIS A 122 1.40 -18.47 23.50
C HIS A 122 2.86 -18.21 23.04
N LYS A 123 3.17 -18.39 21.75
CA LYS A 123 4.49 -18.04 21.19
C LYS A 123 4.62 -16.53 21.07
N TRP A 124 3.56 -15.87 20.60
CA TRP A 124 3.55 -14.43 20.42
C TRP A 124 3.54 -13.65 21.73
N CYS A 125 2.80 -14.10 22.75
CA CYS A 125 2.86 -13.49 24.07
C CYS A 125 4.30 -13.53 24.64
N ARG A 126 5.01 -14.66 24.48
CA ARG A 126 6.41 -14.79 24.91
C ARG A 126 7.36 -13.87 24.14
N LEU A 127 7.11 -13.68 22.83
CA LEU A 127 7.86 -12.71 22.02
C LEU A 127 7.68 -11.27 22.53
N LEU A 128 6.49 -10.91 23.01
CA LEU A 128 6.22 -9.59 23.60
C LEU A 128 6.85 -9.41 24.98
N GLU A 129 7.01 -10.49 25.73
CA GLU A 129 7.65 -10.48 27.06
C GLU A 129 9.19 -10.41 26.97
N GLY A 130 9.76 -10.31 25.76
CA GLY A 130 11.21 -10.14 25.54
C GLY A 130 12.03 -11.41 25.76
N GLY A 131 11.38 -12.58 25.84
CA GLY A 131 11.98 -13.83 26.29
C GLY A 131 12.00 -14.91 25.22
N ASP A 132 13.04 -14.89 24.36
CA ASP A 132 13.60 -16.03 23.61
C ASP A 132 13.54 -15.94 22.07
N ARG A 133 14.71 -15.75 21.46
CA ARG A 133 14.96 -15.75 20.00
C ARG A 133 14.73 -17.12 19.36
N SER A 134 14.74 -18.22 20.13
CA SER A 134 14.56 -19.58 19.62
C SER A 134 13.13 -19.90 19.16
N LEU A 135 12.15 -19.06 19.56
CA LEU A 135 10.76 -19.20 19.14
C LEU A 135 10.51 -18.69 17.71
N GLU A 136 11.31 -17.74 17.23
CA GLU A 136 11.27 -17.34 15.82
C GLU A 136 11.71 -18.48 14.91
N GLU A 137 12.68 -19.32 15.32
CA GLU A 137 13.14 -20.48 14.53
C GLU A 137 12.24 -21.73 14.69
N SER A 138 11.69 -21.97 15.88
CA SER A 138 10.82 -23.14 16.15
C SER A 138 9.34 -22.94 15.75
N ALA A 139 8.89 -21.70 15.53
CA ALA A 139 7.63 -21.42 14.84
C ALA A 139 7.68 -21.77 13.33
N LEU A 140 8.88 -21.92 12.77
CA LEU A 140 9.16 -22.23 11.34
C LEU A 140 9.24 -23.74 11.07
N GLY A 141 8.57 -24.55 11.89
CA GLY A 141 8.69 -26.00 11.89
C GLY A 141 8.79 -26.61 10.49
N ALA A 142 9.81 -27.46 10.31
CA ALA A 142 10.09 -28.25 9.13
C ALA A 142 8.84 -28.97 8.61
N GLY A 143 8.13 -28.35 7.67
CA GLY A 143 7.07 -28.96 6.89
C GLY A 143 7.69 -29.68 5.70
N ASN A 144 7.38 -30.97 5.56
CA ASN A 144 7.79 -31.83 4.46
C ASN A 144 7.65 -31.14 3.09
N GLN A 145 8.67 -31.31 2.26
CA GLN A 145 8.63 -31.01 0.84
C GLN A 145 7.66 -31.99 0.16
N ASP A 146 6.49 -31.53 -0.27
CA ASP A 146 5.62 -32.27 -1.21
C ASP A 146 5.11 -31.32 -2.33
N PRO A 147 5.06 -31.76 -3.59
CA PRO A 147 5.21 -30.90 -4.77
C PRO A 147 3.87 -30.34 -5.26
N LYS A 148 3.28 -29.38 -4.54
CA LYS A 148 2.29 -28.42 -5.10
C LYS A 148 2.44 -27.01 -4.53
N HIS A 149 3.64 -26.68 -4.07
CA HIS A 149 4.01 -25.33 -3.67
C HIS A 149 4.20 -24.48 -4.92
N ILE A 150 3.44 -23.39 -5.06
CA ILE A 150 3.99 -22.20 -5.70
C ILE A 150 4.94 -21.63 -4.62
N PRO A 151 6.27 -21.66 -4.80
CA PRO A 151 7.15 -20.92 -3.93
C PRO A 151 6.90 -19.45 -4.25
N LEU A 152 5.97 -18.87 -3.50
CA LEU A 152 5.68 -17.47 -3.57
C LEU A 152 6.76 -16.82 -2.71
N ASP A 153 7.84 -16.37 -3.35
CA ASP A 153 8.77 -15.40 -2.78
C ASP A 153 7.99 -14.09 -2.61
N VAL A 154 7.06 -14.08 -1.64
CA VAL A 154 6.33 -12.89 -1.23
C VAL A 154 7.34 -12.07 -0.43
N GLY A 155 8.21 -11.39 -1.18
CA GLY A 155 9.27 -10.55 -0.64
C GLY A 155 8.76 -9.52 0.37
N GLY A 156 9.71 -8.88 1.03
CA GLY A 156 9.45 -7.81 2.00
C GLY A 156 9.37 -8.32 3.45
N VAL A 157 10.21 -7.72 4.29
CA VAL A 157 10.21 -7.87 5.76
C VAL A 157 8.98 -7.16 6.38
N ALA A 158 8.44 -6.16 5.66
CA ALA A 158 7.31 -5.36 6.10
C ALA A 158 5.99 -6.16 6.05
N GLY A 159 5.20 -6.07 7.13
CA GLY A 159 3.82 -6.60 7.17
C GLY A 159 3.64 -7.88 7.98
N GLY A 160 4.72 -8.43 8.55
CA GLY A 160 4.68 -9.54 9.51
C GLY A 160 4.58 -10.93 8.87
N TYR A 161 4.04 -11.90 9.60
CA TYR A 161 3.99 -13.31 9.16
C TYR A 161 2.91 -13.53 8.11
N LYS A 162 3.22 -14.35 7.10
CA LYS A 162 2.33 -14.66 5.98
C LYS A 162 1.91 -16.13 6.03
N PHE A 163 0.62 -16.39 5.87
CA PHE A 163 0.04 -17.73 5.85
C PHE A 163 -0.86 -17.90 4.63
N MET A 164 -0.91 -19.11 4.07
CA MET A 164 -1.85 -19.44 2.99
C MET A 164 -2.77 -20.57 3.42
N ALA A 165 -4.08 -20.35 3.28
CA ALA A 165 -5.10 -21.35 3.57
C ALA A 165 -6.39 -21.05 2.79
N GLU A 166 -7.03 -22.10 2.24
CA GLU A 166 -8.35 -22.04 1.60
C GLU A 166 -8.52 -20.91 0.55
N GLY A 167 -7.47 -20.67 -0.25
CA GLY A 167 -7.50 -19.65 -1.31
C GLY A 167 -7.24 -18.22 -0.82
N PHE A 168 -6.86 -18.04 0.46
CA PHE A 168 -6.54 -16.74 1.06
C PHE A 168 -5.08 -16.68 1.50
N LEU A 169 -4.50 -15.50 1.32
CA LEU A 169 -3.28 -15.04 1.96
C LEU A 169 -3.65 -14.26 3.23
N PHE A 170 -3.10 -14.66 4.36
CA PHE A 170 -3.25 -13.98 5.65
C PHE A 170 -1.93 -13.33 6.02
N LYS A 171 -1.94 -12.03 6.31
CA LYS A 171 -0.81 -11.24 6.81
C LYS A 171 -1.08 -10.91 8.29
N LEU A 172 -0.40 -11.58 9.21
CA LEU A 172 -0.46 -11.30 10.64
C LEU A 172 0.43 -10.09 10.96
N ALA A 173 -0.18 -9.04 11.51
CA ALA A 173 0.52 -7.83 11.89
C ALA A 173 1.40 -8.08 13.12
N VAL A 174 2.70 -8.24 12.89
CA VAL A 174 3.73 -8.28 13.93
C VAL A 174 4.77 -7.20 13.70
N ASP A 175 5.58 -6.93 14.73
CA ASP A 175 6.69 -6.00 14.66
C ASP A 175 8.01 -6.75 14.50
N PRO A 176 8.51 -6.94 13.26
CA PRO A 176 9.71 -7.73 13.02
C PRO A 176 10.94 -7.05 13.61
N GLN A 177 11.81 -7.86 14.22
CA GLN A 177 13.12 -7.41 14.68
C GLN A 177 14.05 -7.25 13.46
N LEU A 178 14.61 -6.06 13.28
CA LEU A 178 15.54 -5.72 12.20
C LEU A 178 17.00 -5.94 12.63
N ALA A 179 17.31 -5.66 13.90
CA ALA A 179 18.59 -5.92 14.53
C ALA A 179 18.39 -6.11 16.05
N GLU A 180 19.45 -6.46 16.76
CA GLU A 180 19.42 -6.57 18.22
C GLU A 180 18.89 -5.25 18.83
N HIS A 181 17.81 -5.35 19.62
CA HIS A 181 17.07 -4.20 20.18
C HIS A 181 16.62 -3.15 19.16
N CYS A 182 16.35 -3.55 17.91
CA CYS A 182 15.82 -2.67 16.88
C CYS A 182 14.67 -3.37 16.14
N TYR A 183 13.47 -2.84 16.28
CA TYR A 183 12.22 -3.34 15.70
C TYR A 183 11.68 -2.36 14.68
N MET A 184 11.03 -2.88 13.64
CA MET A 184 10.57 -2.10 12.51
C MET A 184 9.63 -0.97 12.94
N TYR A 185 8.64 -1.21 13.79
CA TYR A 185 7.62 -0.26 14.21
C TYR A 185 7.86 0.30 15.62
N GLY A 186 8.41 -0.52 16.49
CA GLY A 186 8.55 -0.24 17.91
C GLY A 186 9.78 0.59 18.26
N GLY A 187 10.84 0.55 17.46
CA GLY A 187 12.14 1.12 17.82
C GLY A 187 12.88 0.14 18.71
N ASP A 188 13.04 0.44 20.00
CA ASP A 188 13.91 -0.36 20.87
C ASP A 188 13.24 -1.63 21.46
N ALA A 189 11.92 -1.74 21.33
CA ALA A 189 11.09 -2.84 21.81
C ALA A 189 9.96 -3.12 20.82
N PRO A 190 9.43 -4.36 20.72
CA PRO A 190 8.36 -4.68 19.77
C PRO A 190 7.07 -3.93 20.10
N CYS A 191 6.33 -3.49 19.07
CA CYS A 191 5.08 -2.74 19.23
C CYS A 191 3.99 -3.21 18.25
N LEU A 192 3.17 -4.17 18.71
CA LEU A 192 2.07 -4.72 17.90
C LEU A 192 1.02 -3.67 17.52
N ASP A 193 0.75 -2.69 18.37
CA ASP A 193 -0.21 -1.63 18.06
C ASP A 193 0.19 -0.84 16.81
N ARG A 194 1.49 -0.56 16.65
CA ARG A 194 2.00 0.16 15.47
C ARG A 194 2.05 -0.75 14.25
N ALA A 195 2.40 -2.02 14.41
CA ALA A 195 2.31 -3.00 13.33
C ALA A 195 0.86 -3.16 12.82
N ALA A 196 -0.11 -3.25 13.73
CA ALA A 196 -1.53 -3.33 13.42
C ALA A 196 -2.04 -2.07 12.71
N LYS A 197 -1.56 -0.88 13.09
CA LYS A 197 -1.85 0.37 12.38
C LYS A 197 -1.25 0.38 10.97
N ALA A 198 -0.01 -0.09 10.81
CA ALA A 198 0.63 -0.20 9.49
C ALA A 198 -0.13 -1.17 8.58
N ALA A 199 -0.53 -2.34 9.11
CA ALA A 199 -1.31 -3.32 8.36
C ALA A 199 -2.68 -2.77 7.91
N SER A 200 -3.31 -1.89 8.68
CA SER A 200 -4.55 -1.22 8.27
C SER A 200 -4.39 -0.27 7.10
N GLN A 201 -3.20 0.26 6.86
CA GLN A 201 -2.98 1.18 5.74
C GLN A 201 -3.12 0.46 4.39
N GLU A 202 -2.85 -0.84 4.35
CA GLU A 202 -3.07 -1.68 3.15
C GLU A 202 -4.53 -1.63 2.72
N LEU A 203 -5.46 -1.90 3.65
CA LEU A 203 -6.90 -1.83 3.38
C LEU A 203 -7.36 -0.39 3.08
N CYS A 204 -6.80 0.60 3.77
CA CYS A 204 -7.13 2.00 3.52
C CYS A 204 -6.76 2.40 2.09
N GLY A 205 -5.55 2.07 1.65
CA GLY A 205 -5.08 2.33 0.28
C GLY A 205 -5.89 1.55 -0.75
N ALA A 206 -6.15 0.26 -0.50
CA ALA A 206 -7.00 -0.58 -1.35
C ALA A 206 -8.36 0.06 -1.58
N ASN A 207 -9.03 0.54 -0.52
CA ASN A 207 -10.31 1.23 -0.62
C ASN A 207 -10.23 2.51 -1.47
N GLN A 208 -9.20 3.35 -1.28
CA GLN A 208 -9.07 4.60 -2.04
C GLN A 208 -8.97 4.36 -3.55
N PHE A 209 -8.11 3.42 -3.96
CA PHE A 209 -7.96 3.09 -5.38
C PHE A 209 -9.15 2.30 -5.92
N TYR A 210 -9.68 1.33 -5.17
CA TYR A 210 -10.82 0.52 -5.58
C TYR A 210 -12.07 1.37 -5.87
N PHE A 211 -12.42 2.30 -4.98
CA PHE A 211 -13.60 3.16 -5.20
C PHE A 211 -13.44 4.02 -6.45
N TYR A 212 -12.25 4.57 -6.68
CA TYR A 212 -11.96 5.33 -7.90
C TYR A 212 -12.14 4.45 -9.14
N PHE A 213 -11.49 3.28 -9.20
CA PHE A 213 -11.57 2.40 -10.35
C PHE A 213 -13.00 1.91 -10.61
N LEU A 214 -13.73 1.56 -9.55
CA LEU A 214 -15.11 1.10 -9.65
C LEU A 214 -16.05 2.20 -10.16
N HIS A 215 -15.85 3.43 -9.71
CA HIS A 215 -16.65 4.59 -10.12
C HIS A 215 -16.45 4.93 -11.60
N PHE A 216 -15.19 4.91 -12.06
CA PHE A 216 -14.84 5.26 -13.44
C PHE A 216 -14.79 4.07 -14.40
N GLY A 217 -15.13 2.87 -13.96
CA GLY A 217 -15.11 1.66 -14.80
C GLY A 217 -13.71 1.29 -15.30
N ILE A 218 -12.68 1.60 -14.51
CA ILE A 218 -11.29 1.29 -14.83
C ILE A 218 -11.04 -0.20 -14.50
N PRO A 219 -10.53 -1.01 -15.44
CA PRO A 219 -10.38 -2.45 -15.29
C PRO A 219 -9.11 -2.83 -14.52
N ILE A 220 -8.79 -2.12 -13.44
CA ILE A 220 -7.71 -2.49 -12.51
C ILE A 220 -8.35 -3.18 -11.30
N GLN A 221 -7.91 -4.41 -11.03
CA GLN A 221 -8.38 -5.22 -9.93
C GLN A 221 -7.55 -4.89 -8.68
N VAL A 222 -8.24 -4.51 -7.60
CA VAL A 222 -7.63 -4.35 -6.28
C VAL A 222 -8.13 -5.52 -5.42
N PRO A 223 -7.24 -6.31 -4.79
CA PRO A 223 -7.65 -7.44 -3.99
C PRO A 223 -8.52 -6.95 -2.84
N TRP A 224 -9.60 -7.67 -2.57
CA TRP A 224 -10.40 -7.39 -1.40
C TRP A 224 -9.69 -7.87 -0.16
N GLN A 225 -9.74 -7.03 0.86
CA GLN A 225 -9.07 -7.30 2.09
C GLN A 225 -10.08 -7.21 3.22
N THR A 226 -9.91 -8.05 4.22
CA THR A 226 -10.62 -7.90 5.48
C THR A 226 -9.63 -7.92 6.62
N ILE A 227 -9.96 -7.16 7.65
CA ILE A 227 -9.20 -7.09 8.88
C ILE A 227 -9.94 -7.89 9.94
N VAL A 228 -9.25 -8.83 10.57
CA VAL A 228 -9.75 -9.57 11.72
C VAL A 228 -8.90 -9.21 12.93
N ASP A 229 -9.54 -8.62 13.93
CA ASP A 229 -8.96 -8.38 15.24
C ASP A 229 -9.43 -9.47 16.21
N TYR A 230 -8.49 -10.18 16.84
CA TYR A 230 -8.81 -11.22 17.80
C TYR A 230 -7.69 -11.38 18.83
N ARG A 231 -8.04 -11.38 20.12
CA ARG A 231 -7.11 -11.46 21.26
C ARG A 231 -5.96 -10.43 21.22
N GLY A 232 -6.22 -9.24 20.70
CA GLY A 232 -5.22 -8.17 20.57
C GLY A 232 -4.30 -8.30 19.35
N PHE A 233 -4.48 -9.33 18.53
CA PHE A 233 -3.77 -9.50 17.26
C PHE A 233 -4.64 -9.03 16.10
N ARG A 234 -3.98 -8.50 15.06
CA ARG A 234 -4.61 -8.08 13.80
C ARG A 234 -4.10 -8.94 12.65
N ILE A 235 -5.03 -9.48 11.86
CA ILE A 235 -4.73 -10.17 10.61
C ILE A 235 -5.41 -9.45 9.46
N VAL A 236 -4.68 -9.23 8.37
CA VAL A 236 -5.23 -8.85 7.07
C VAL A 236 -5.37 -10.11 6.23
N ALA A 237 -6.57 -10.44 5.79
CA ALA A 237 -6.81 -11.56 4.88
C ALA A 237 -7.19 -11.02 3.50
N MET A 238 -6.61 -11.60 2.45
CA MET A 238 -6.86 -11.26 1.05
C MET A 238 -6.87 -12.51 0.17
N PRO A 239 -7.59 -12.53 -0.96
CA PRO A 239 -7.53 -13.67 -1.87
C PRO A 239 -6.12 -13.84 -2.43
N ILE A 240 -5.71 -15.08 -2.67
CA ILE A 240 -4.53 -15.37 -3.48
C ILE A 240 -4.84 -14.93 -4.92
N LEU A 241 -3.92 -14.18 -5.51
CA LEU A 241 -4.05 -13.65 -6.87
C LEU A 241 -3.23 -14.51 -7.86
N PRO A 242 -3.67 -14.66 -9.12
CA PRO A 242 -2.96 -15.39 -10.18
C PRO A 242 -1.76 -14.58 -10.71
N LEU A 243 -0.79 -14.27 -9.84
CA LEU A 243 0.38 -13.45 -10.21
C LEU A 243 1.54 -14.28 -10.75
N ASP A 244 1.40 -15.61 -10.80
CA ASP A 244 2.42 -16.46 -11.40
C ASP A 244 2.59 -16.14 -12.89
N GLY A 245 3.83 -15.99 -13.33
CA GLY A 245 4.17 -15.52 -14.67
C GLY A 245 3.70 -14.09 -15.03
N SER A 246 3.21 -13.31 -14.05
CA SER A 246 2.75 -11.94 -14.31
C SER A 246 3.90 -10.99 -14.66
N GLU A 247 3.58 -9.96 -15.44
CA GLU A 247 4.50 -8.87 -15.77
C GLU A 247 4.31 -7.71 -14.78
N LEU A 248 5.38 -7.32 -14.07
CA LEU A 248 5.40 -6.08 -13.31
C LEU A 248 5.47 -4.88 -14.27
N ILE A 249 4.44 -4.03 -14.25
CA ILE A 249 4.28 -2.87 -15.14
C ILE A 249 4.34 -1.52 -14.42
N TYR A 250 4.19 -1.50 -13.09
CA TYR A 250 4.19 -0.29 -12.28
C TYR A 250 4.80 -0.55 -10.89
N GLY A 251 5.65 0.37 -10.41
CA GLY A 251 6.34 0.31 -9.12
C GLY A 251 7.44 -0.74 -9.03
N SER A 252 7.61 -1.37 -7.86
CA SER A 252 8.73 -2.27 -7.58
C SER A 252 8.36 -3.37 -6.59
N ASN A 253 8.79 -4.59 -6.89
CA ASN A 253 8.63 -5.78 -6.04
C ASN A 253 9.94 -6.29 -5.41
N ASP A 254 11.03 -5.54 -5.57
CA ASP A 254 12.38 -5.96 -5.19
C ASP A 254 13.11 -4.88 -4.36
N ALA A 255 12.35 -4.19 -3.50
CA ALA A 255 12.80 -3.08 -2.67
C ALA A 255 13.48 -1.95 -3.47
N GLY A 256 13.01 -1.74 -4.70
CA GLY A 256 13.42 -0.66 -5.58
C GLY A 256 14.57 -1.01 -6.50
N LYS A 257 15.13 -2.24 -6.45
CA LYS A 257 16.21 -2.67 -7.36
C LYS A 257 15.81 -2.53 -8.82
N THR A 258 14.57 -2.83 -9.16
CA THR A 258 13.93 -2.53 -10.42
C THR A 258 12.66 -1.74 -10.16
N VAL A 259 12.43 -0.69 -10.95
CA VAL A 259 11.23 0.15 -10.86
C VAL A 259 10.63 0.23 -12.25
N LYS A 260 9.32 0.06 -12.36
CA LYS A 260 8.58 0.02 -13.61
C LYS A 260 7.51 1.11 -13.64
N ASN A 261 7.25 1.62 -14.83
CA ASN A 261 6.08 2.41 -15.18
C ASN A 261 5.94 2.31 -16.70
N SER A 262 5.74 1.09 -17.20
CA SER A 262 5.92 0.73 -18.61
C SER A 262 4.61 0.72 -19.42
N ASP A 263 3.45 0.67 -18.76
CA ASP A 263 2.15 0.76 -19.44
C ASP A 263 1.55 2.16 -19.28
N ALA A 264 1.59 2.95 -20.35
CA ALA A 264 1.13 4.35 -20.34
C ALA A 264 -0.33 4.51 -19.90
N ARG A 265 -1.21 3.56 -20.25
CA ARG A 265 -2.63 3.61 -19.89
C ARG A 265 -2.83 3.33 -18.41
N PHE A 266 -2.09 2.36 -17.87
CA PHE A 266 -2.03 2.11 -16.43
C PHE A 266 -1.50 3.34 -15.69
N SER A 267 -0.43 3.96 -16.19
CA SER A 267 0.13 5.20 -15.63
C SER A 267 -0.89 6.34 -15.58
N GLU A 268 -1.64 6.55 -16.65
CA GLU A 268 -2.69 7.58 -16.73
C GLU A 268 -3.80 7.34 -15.69
N TRP A 269 -4.26 6.09 -15.55
CA TRP A 269 -5.26 5.74 -14.55
C TRP A 269 -4.76 5.92 -13.12
N MET A 270 -3.52 5.51 -12.83
CA MET A 270 -2.89 5.73 -11.53
C MET A 270 -2.75 7.22 -11.24
N LYS A 271 -2.26 8.00 -12.20
CA LYS A 271 -2.13 9.45 -12.07
C LYS A 271 -3.47 10.11 -11.76
N ALA A 272 -4.53 9.75 -12.49
CA ALA A 272 -5.85 10.32 -12.26
C ALA A 272 -6.42 9.95 -10.86
N ALA A 273 -6.15 8.73 -10.38
CA ALA A 273 -6.49 8.32 -9.01
C ALA A 273 -5.69 9.08 -7.94
N CYS A 274 -4.39 9.30 -8.19
CA CYS A 274 -3.50 10.10 -7.33
C CYS A 274 -3.93 11.57 -7.27
N ASP A 275 -4.31 12.16 -8.42
CA ASP A 275 -4.76 13.55 -8.53
C ASP A 275 -6.08 13.78 -7.76
N LEU A 276 -6.97 12.78 -7.73
CA LEU A 276 -8.17 12.82 -6.88
C LEU A 276 -7.79 12.91 -5.40
N ASN A 277 -6.78 12.15 -4.99
CA ASN A 277 -6.26 12.08 -3.62
C ASN A 277 -5.26 13.21 -3.27
N HIS A 278 -5.07 14.19 -4.16
CA HIS A 278 -4.12 15.30 -3.99
C HIS A 278 -2.68 14.80 -3.71
N LEU A 279 -2.29 13.71 -4.37
CA LEU A 279 -0.94 13.15 -4.35
C LEU A 279 -0.11 13.68 -5.52
N CYS A 280 1.18 13.89 -5.32
CA CYS A 280 2.05 14.37 -6.38
C CYS A 280 2.91 13.25 -6.97
N GLU A 281 3.30 13.44 -8.22
CA GLU A 281 4.34 12.61 -8.82
C GLU A 281 5.70 12.88 -8.19
N HIS A 282 6.53 11.84 -8.11
CA HIS A 282 7.91 11.92 -7.68
C HIS A 282 8.76 10.92 -8.45
N ARG A 283 10.06 11.18 -8.42
CA ARG A 283 11.04 10.30 -9.02
C ARG A 283 11.47 9.24 -8.02
N VAL A 284 11.35 7.98 -8.41
CA VAL A 284 11.96 6.83 -7.76
C VAL A 284 13.03 6.30 -8.71
N ARG A 285 14.31 6.51 -8.36
CA ARG A 285 15.45 6.28 -9.26
C ARG A 285 15.32 7.06 -10.58
N ASN A 286 15.01 6.39 -11.68
CA ASN A 286 14.86 7.00 -13.01
C ASN A 286 13.41 6.95 -13.52
N VAL A 287 12.46 6.53 -12.67
CA VAL A 287 11.05 6.33 -13.04
C VAL A 287 10.19 7.32 -12.27
N MET A 288 9.21 7.91 -12.95
CA MET A 288 8.19 8.75 -12.32
C MET A 288 7.03 7.87 -11.83
N LEU A 289 6.66 8.02 -10.56
CA LEU A 289 5.50 7.37 -9.94
C LEU A 289 4.66 8.43 -9.22
N CYS A 290 3.40 8.11 -8.88
CA CYS A 290 2.53 8.99 -8.06
C CYS A 290 2.10 8.34 -6.74
N THR A 291 2.53 7.09 -6.51
CA THR A 291 2.26 6.31 -5.30
C THR A 291 3.57 5.96 -4.60
N GLY A 292 3.50 5.28 -3.45
CA GLY A 292 4.67 4.62 -2.86
C GLY A 292 5.40 3.76 -3.91
N GLY A 293 6.74 3.79 -3.88
CA GLY A 293 7.57 3.04 -4.83
C GLY A 293 7.44 1.51 -4.71
N ASP A 294 6.94 1.04 -3.58
CA ASP A 294 6.60 -0.35 -3.26
C ASP A 294 5.18 -0.76 -3.68
N VAL A 295 4.40 0.12 -4.29
CA VAL A 295 3.09 -0.25 -4.86
C VAL A 295 3.31 -1.03 -6.15
N GLU A 296 2.73 -2.22 -6.27
CA GLU A 296 2.96 -3.08 -7.44
C GLU A 296 1.74 -3.14 -8.36
N GLY A 297 1.96 -2.81 -9.64
CA GLY A 297 0.97 -3.01 -10.71
C GLY A 297 1.39 -4.16 -11.60
N HIS A 298 0.51 -5.15 -11.76
CA HIS A 298 0.78 -6.38 -12.51
C HIS A 298 -0.16 -6.54 -13.70
N ARG A 299 0.38 -7.05 -14.80
CA ARG A 299 -0.38 -7.56 -15.95
C ARG A 299 -0.31 -9.07 -15.96
N VAL A 300 -1.48 -9.71 -16.01
CA VAL A 300 -1.63 -11.15 -16.18
C VAL A 300 -2.30 -11.41 -17.52
N VAL A 301 -1.71 -12.27 -18.34
CA VAL A 301 -2.33 -12.73 -19.58
C VAL A 301 -2.75 -14.17 -19.37
N ASN A 302 -4.04 -14.45 -19.42
CA ASN A 302 -4.54 -15.81 -19.33
C ASN A 302 -4.28 -16.53 -20.67
N ASP A 303 -3.50 -17.60 -20.63
CA ASP A 303 -3.05 -18.28 -21.85
C ASP A 303 -4.17 -18.95 -22.66
N GLU A 304 -5.23 -19.41 -22.00
CA GLU A 304 -6.34 -20.10 -22.65
C GLU A 304 -7.29 -19.11 -23.33
N THR A 305 -7.68 -18.07 -22.61
CA THR A 305 -8.67 -17.08 -23.07
C THR A 305 -8.05 -15.90 -23.80
N LYS A 306 -6.73 -15.75 -23.72
CA LYS A 306 -5.96 -14.57 -24.18
C LYS A 306 -6.45 -13.24 -23.59
N LYS A 307 -7.22 -13.29 -22.49
CA LYS A 307 -7.67 -12.10 -21.78
C LYS A 307 -6.56 -11.57 -20.89
N THR A 308 -6.46 -10.24 -20.81
CA THR A 308 -5.54 -9.54 -19.92
C THR A 308 -6.28 -9.04 -18.69
N SER A 309 -5.74 -9.34 -17.52
CA SER A 309 -6.17 -8.80 -16.23
C SER A 309 -5.07 -7.88 -15.67
N LEU A 310 -5.47 -6.81 -15.01
CA LEU A 310 -4.57 -5.86 -14.36
C LEU A 310 -4.82 -5.89 -12.86
N TYR A 311 -3.76 -5.97 -12.06
CA TYR A 311 -3.84 -6.00 -10.60
C TYR A 311 -3.03 -4.87 -10.00
N LEU A 312 -3.48 -4.34 -8.86
CA LEU A 312 -2.77 -3.36 -8.05
C LEU A 312 -2.73 -3.84 -6.59
N LEU A 313 -1.54 -3.90 -6.00
CA LEU A 313 -1.31 -4.40 -4.64
C LEU A 313 -0.21 -3.61 -3.90
N ASP A 314 0.02 -3.98 -2.64
CA ASP A 314 0.98 -3.38 -1.71
C ASP A 314 0.75 -1.87 -1.50
N LEU A 315 -0.47 -1.57 -1.07
CA LEU A 315 -1.01 -0.21 -0.92
C LEU A 315 -0.84 0.37 0.48
N ALA A 316 -0.06 -0.28 1.36
CA ALA A 316 0.23 0.20 2.71
C ALA A 316 0.86 1.60 2.76
N ARG A 317 1.53 2.05 1.69
CA ARG A 317 2.11 3.39 1.58
C ARG A 317 1.43 4.26 0.53
N TRP A 318 0.11 4.22 0.51
CA TRP A 318 -0.67 4.99 -0.46
C TRP A 318 -0.65 6.50 -0.21
N ALA A 319 -0.59 6.96 1.03
CA ALA A 319 -0.66 8.39 1.41
C ALA A 319 0.63 8.91 2.07
N PRO A 320 0.87 10.24 2.06
CA PRO A 320 2.00 10.87 2.72
C PRO A 320 1.93 10.71 4.25
N PRO A 321 3.08 10.49 4.91
CA PRO A 321 3.12 10.45 6.36
C PRO A 321 3.14 11.85 6.99
N GLU A 322 2.76 11.97 8.26
CA GLU A 322 2.93 13.20 9.04
C GLU A 322 4.41 13.59 9.18
N HIS A 323 4.71 14.90 9.18
CA HIS A 323 6.06 15.40 9.42
C HIS A 323 6.43 15.30 10.92
N PRO A 324 7.52 14.61 11.30
CA PRO A 324 7.88 14.35 12.70
C PRO A 324 8.15 15.63 13.50
N ASP A 325 8.80 16.64 12.92
CA ASP A 325 9.07 17.92 13.61
C ASP A 325 7.80 18.64 14.09
N ILE A 326 6.70 18.50 13.36
CA ILE A 326 5.42 19.15 13.72
C ILE A 326 4.68 18.32 14.76
N THR A 327 4.83 16.99 14.69
CA THR A 327 4.19 16.07 15.62
C THR A 327 5.13 15.64 16.75
N ALA A 328 6.16 16.43 17.07
CA ALA A 328 7.18 16.12 18.07
C ALA A 328 6.62 15.83 19.49
N HIS A 329 5.38 16.25 19.77
CA HIS A 329 4.65 15.91 20.98
C HIS A 329 4.18 14.44 21.05
N LEU A 330 4.18 13.73 19.93
CA LEU A 330 3.92 12.29 19.83
C LEU A 330 5.22 11.49 19.93
N PRO A 331 5.17 10.21 20.35
CA PRO A 331 6.33 9.32 20.26
C PRO A 331 6.89 9.30 18.83
N GLN A 332 8.21 9.38 18.65
CA GLN A 332 8.85 9.50 17.34
C GLN A 332 9.66 8.24 16.98
N PRO A 333 9.04 7.06 16.83
CA PRO A 333 9.78 5.92 16.32
C PRO A 333 10.16 6.14 14.85
N PRO A 334 11.27 5.54 14.38
CA PRO A 334 11.80 5.75 13.02
C PRO A 334 10.81 5.45 11.88
N SER A 335 9.75 4.72 12.19
CA SER A 335 8.79 4.10 11.28
C SER A 335 7.40 4.72 11.29
N GLY A 336 7.22 5.90 11.91
CA GLY A 336 5.97 6.67 11.82
C GLY A 336 5.47 6.81 10.37
N ARG A 337 6.39 6.83 9.40
CA ARG A 337 6.15 6.84 7.96
C ARG A 337 5.30 5.69 7.40
N PHE A 338 5.11 4.60 8.14
CA PHE A 338 4.33 3.43 7.70
C PHE A 338 2.91 3.39 8.27
N TYR A 339 2.59 4.21 9.27
CA TYR A 339 1.31 4.09 9.98
C TYR A 339 0.67 5.42 10.40
N ARG A 340 1.40 6.54 10.36
CA ARG A 340 0.87 7.89 10.56
C ARG A 340 0.66 8.57 9.22
N LEU A 341 -0.23 8.01 8.41
CA LEU A 341 -0.53 8.54 7.08
C LEU A 341 -1.66 9.57 7.15
N MET A 342 -1.53 10.61 6.35
CA MET A 342 -2.57 11.63 6.21
C MET A 342 -3.86 10.99 5.69
N ARG A 343 -4.96 11.34 6.34
CA ARG A 343 -6.28 10.84 6.00
C ARG A 343 -6.74 11.34 4.63
N PRO A 344 -7.49 10.53 3.85
CA PRO A 344 -8.01 10.96 2.54
C PRO A 344 -8.84 12.25 2.63
N GLU A 345 -9.66 12.40 3.67
CA GLU A 345 -10.53 13.58 3.82
C GLU A 345 -9.72 14.86 4.00
N PHE A 346 -8.61 14.79 4.75
CA PHE A 346 -7.69 15.90 4.90
C PHE A 346 -7.01 16.24 3.56
N LEU A 347 -6.51 15.23 2.84
CA LEU A 347 -5.83 15.44 1.54
C LEU A 347 -6.78 16.04 0.49
N GLN A 348 -7.96 15.44 0.34
CA GLN A 348 -8.91 15.74 -0.73
C GLN A 348 -9.67 17.06 -0.51
N LYS A 349 -9.99 17.40 0.75
CA LYS A 349 -10.79 18.58 1.08
C LYS A 349 -9.91 19.71 1.63
N THR A 350 -9.29 19.50 2.78
CA THR A 350 -8.60 20.56 3.52
C THR A 350 -7.32 21.01 2.82
N LEU A 351 -6.43 20.06 2.50
CA LEU A 351 -5.14 20.36 1.89
C LEU A 351 -5.33 20.94 0.49
N LYS A 352 -6.14 20.27 -0.35
CA LYS A 352 -6.48 20.75 -1.69
C LYS A 352 -7.15 22.13 -1.67
N GLY A 353 -8.09 22.36 -0.75
CA GLY A 353 -8.78 23.64 -0.59
C GLY A 353 -7.88 24.78 -0.09
N SER A 354 -6.82 24.46 0.66
CA SER A 354 -5.85 25.46 1.14
C SER A 354 -4.94 26.04 0.05
N GLY A 355 -4.94 25.44 -1.16
CA GLY A 355 -4.04 25.83 -2.25
C GLY A 355 -2.59 25.35 -2.07
N LEU A 356 -2.29 24.57 -1.02
CA LEU A 356 -0.99 23.91 -0.89
C LEU A 356 -0.81 22.84 -1.98
N PRO A 357 0.42 22.66 -2.48
CA PRO A 357 0.69 21.67 -3.52
C PRO A 357 0.45 20.25 -3.03
N PRO A 358 0.16 19.31 -3.95
CA PRO A 358 0.03 17.89 -3.63
C PRO A 358 1.36 17.32 -3.10
N ILE A 359 1.28 16.22 -2.35
CA ILE A 359 2.44 15.66 -1.62
C ILE A 359 2.67 14.20 -2.04
N SER A 360 3.94 13.80 -2.08
CA SER A 360 4.33 12.44 -2.43
C SER A 360 4.20 11.52 -1.22
N SER A 361 3.69 10.31 -1.44
CA SER A 361 3.64 9.25 -0.42
C SER A 361 5.03 8.80 0.07
N ASP A 362 6.09 9.10 -0.69
CA ASP A 362 7.48 8.74 -0.37
C ASP A 362 8.31 9.90 0.19
N THR A 363 7.69 11.04 0.55
CA THR A 363 8.42 12.25 1.00
C THR A 363 9.40 11.98 2.15
N LEU A 364 9.09 11.02 3.04
CA LEU A 364 9.94 10.64 4.18
C LEU A 364 10.54 9.23 4.06
N THR A 365 10.61 8.64 2.86
CA THR A 365 11.16 7.30 2.66
C THR A 365 12.44 7.33 1.82
N GLY A 366 13.21 6.24 1.84
CA GLY A 366 14.38 6.09 0.96
C GLY A 366 14.02 6.12 -0.54
N TRP A 367 12.77 5.83 -0.88
CA TRP A 367 12.26 5.86 -2.25
C TRP A 367 12.16 7.30 -2.79
N GLY A 368 11.89 8.26 -1.91
CA GLY A 368 11.81 9.69 -2.22
C GLY A 368 13.15 10.43 -2.16
N ALA A 369 14.29 9.74 -2.05
CA ALA A 369 15.61 10.38 -1.91
C ALA A 369 15.97 11.33 -3.09
N TRP A 370 15.32 11.16 -4.24
CA TRP A 370 15.53 11.95 -5.47
C TRP A 370 14.57 13.15 -5.59
N GLN A 371 13.76 13.39 -4.56
CA GLN A 371 12.79 14.48 -4.54
C GLN A 371 13.45 15.82 -4.26
N LYS A 372 12.79 16.89 -4.73
CA LYS A 372 13.23 18.24 -4.42
C LYS A 372 13.04 18.54 -2.93
N PRO A 373 13.91 19.35 -2.30
CA PRO A 373 13.75 19.77 -0.90
C PRO A 373 12.36 20.38 -0.60
N GLU A 374 11.73 20.99 -1.61
CA GLU A 374 10.39 21.55 -1.49
C GLU A 374 9.34 20.54 -1.01
N HIS A 375 9.47 19.24 -1.34
CA HIS A 375 8.50 18.22 -0.93
C HIS A 375 8.42 18.09 0.60
N LYS A 376 9.57 18.11 1.29
CA LYS A 376 9.62 18.07 2.76
C LYS A 376 9.03 19.34 3.37
N SER A 377 9.32 20.50 2.79
CA SER A 377 8.71 21.77 3.20
C SER A 377 7.19 21.76 3.05
N ASN A 378 6.67 21.25 1.92
CA ASN A 378 5.24 21.13 1.68
C ASN A 378 4.59 20.17 2.68
N LEU A 379 5.24 19.05 2.97
CA LEU A 379 4.78 18.10 3.98
C LEU A 379 4.74 18.72 5.38
N ARG A 380 5.75 19.51 5.75
CA ARG A 380 5.76 20.25 7.03
C ARG A 380 4.58 21.22 7.11
N LYS A 381 4.32 21.99 6.06
CA LYS A 381 3.18 22.92 5.99
C LYS A 381 1.83 22.19 6.09
N ALA A 382 1.68 21.09 5.36
CA ALA A 382 0.46 20.28 5.41
C ALA A 382 0.24 19.63 6.79
N THR A 383 1.30 19.12 7.43
CA THR A 383 1.20 18.58 8.79
C THR A 383 0.83 19.67 9.78
N HIS A 384 1.39 20.88 9.64
CA HIS A 384 1.01 22.02 10.46
C HIS A 384 -0.47 22.38 10.30
N LEU A 385 -0.95 22.46 9.06
CA LEU A 385 -2.36 22.68 8.74
C LEU A 385 -3.24 21.60 9.39
N MET A 386 -2.87 20.33 9.26
CA MET A 386 -3.59 19.20 9.87
C MET A 386 -3.70 19.30 11.40
N CYS A 387 -2.66 19.80 12.07
CA CYS A 387 -2.63 19.94 13.53
C CYS A 387 -3.32 21.20 14.06
N THR A 388 -3.55 22.22 13.22
CA THR A 388 -4.03 23.54 13.65
C THR A 388 -5.43 23.86 13.16
N GLU A 389 -5.85 23.31 12.02
CA GLU A 389 -7.17 23.52 11.46
C GLU A 389 -8.11 22.39 11.89
N ALA A 390 -9.28 22.77 12.42
CA ALA A 390 -10.35 21.82 12.64
C ALA A 390 -10.91 21.40 11.27
N VAL A 391 -10.70 20.14 10.90
CA VAL A 391 -11.37 19.56 9.73
C VAL A 391 -12.84 19.34 10.12
N GLU A 392 -13.77 20.11 9.51
CA GLU A 392 -15.20 19.80 9.65
C GLU A 392 -15.41 18.32 9.28
N ASN A 393 -16.13 17.59 10.12
CA ASN A 393 -16.41 16.16 9.91
C ASN A 393 -16.92 15.95 8.49
N ALA A 394 -16.04 15.47 7.62
CA ALA A 394 -16.40 15.06 6.28
C ALA A 394 -17.27 13.81 6.44
N ARG A 395 -18.60 13.99 6.46
CA ARG A 395 -19.50 12.91 6.09
C ARG A 395 -19.06 12.47 4.69
N TYR A 396 -18.88 11.16 4.53
CA TYR A 396 -18.68 10.55 3.23
C TYR A 396 -19.94 10.81 2.40
N ASP A 397 -19.94 11.89 1.63
CA ASP A 397 -20.91 12.10 0.55
C ASP A 397 -20.48 11.18 -0.60
N ILE A 398 -20.74 9.88 -0.45
CA ILE A 398 -20.57 8.86 -1.51
C ILE A 398 -21.88 8.72 -2.29
#